data_AF-A0A3N1HN57-F1
#
_entry.id   AF-A0A3N1HN57-F1
#
_cell.length_a   1.000
_cell.length_b   1.000
_cell.length_c   1.000
_cell.angle_alpha   90.00
_cell.angle_beta   90.00
_cell.angle_gamma   90.00
#
_symmetry.space_group_name_H-M   'P 1'
#
loop_
_entity.id
_entity.type
_entity.pdbx_description
1 polymer ?
#
loop_
_entity_poly.entity_id
_entity_poly.type
_entity_poly.pdbx_seq_one_letter_code
_entity_poly.pdbx_strand_id
1 'polypeptide(L)'
;MAPQTQRESRDPGRDAGRGRPSGARRRPGRTGRQATVARVPGLDSPQEKRRRVVPRPGIDQEAFGRLSEGFARFMGTPTFLLYMSGFIVAWVLWNTLAPASLRFDPYAFLFLTLMLSLQASYAAPLILLAQNRQDDRDRVSIEQDRQRAERNLADTEYLAREVAALRIAMRDVATRDFLRGELRSLVEELDGRDEGDRGRSRSRRSAEAREAEAREAREADPREAREERPRRRHEGPGGRPTLEG
;
A
#
# COMPACT_ATOMS: atom_id res chain seq x y z
N MET A 1 16.97 -53.13 -14.50
CA MET A 1 15.93 -53.70 -15.38
C MET A 1 14.77 -52.72 -15.44
N ALA A 2 14.45 -52.18 -16.62
CA ALA A 2 13.24 -51.40 -16.91
C ALA A 2 12.40 -52.20 -17.93
N PRO A 3 11.08 -51.94 -18.05
CA PRO A 3 10.53 -50.93 -18.99
C PRO A 3 9.55 -49.95 -18.27
N GLN A 4 9.03 -48.84 -18.82
CA GLN A 4 8.22 -48.57 -20.04
C GLN A 4 6.89 -49.35 -20.09
N THR A 5 5.73 -48.88 -20.58
CA THR A 5 5.25 -47.63 -21.26
C THR A 5 4.03 -47.06 -20.47
N GLN A 6 3.23 -46.03 -20.79
CA GLN A 6 2.71 -45.35 -22.01
C GLN A 6 2.22 -43.94 -21.54
N ARG A 7 2.21 -42.79 -22.25
CA ARG A 7 1.84 -42.39 -23.64
C ARG A 7 0.35 -42.59 -24.02
N GLU A 8 -0.28 -41.70 -24.79
CA GLU A 8 0.22 -40.43 -25.37
C GLU A 8 -0.02 -39.19 -24.44
N SER A 9 -0.92 -38.21 -24.61
CA SER A 9 -1.93 -37.85 -25.64
C SER A 9 -2.07 -36.32 -25.73
N ARG A 10 -2.50 -35.77 -26.88
CA ARG A 10 -2.42 -34.33 -27.21
C ARG A 10 -3.45 -33.97 -28.29
N ASP A 11 -4.13 -32.81 -28.19
CA ASP A 11 -4.59 -32.03 -29.35
C ASP A 11 -4.96 -30.56 -28.99
N PRO A 12 -4.68 -29.54 -29.84
CA PRO A 12 -5.05 -28.14 -29.58
C PRO A 12 -5.92 -27.50 -30.68
N GLY A 13 -7.21 -27.28 -30.41
CA GLY A 13 -8.14 -26.61 -31.34
C GLY A 13 -8.07 -25.07 -31.33
N ARG A 14 -7.93 -24.44 -32.50
CA ARG A 14 -8.14 -23.00 -32.75
C ARG A 14 -9.37 -22.81 -33.63
N ASP A 15 -10.20 -21.82 -33.30
CA ASP A 15 -10.82 -20.84 -34.23
C ASP A 15 -11.50 -19.74 -33.35
N ALA A 16 -11.53 -18.44 -33.65
CA ALA A 16 -11.60 -17.64 -34.89
C ALA A 16 -13.05 -17.34 -35.37
N GLY A 17 -13.31 -16.05 -35.69
CA GLY A 17 -14.67 -15.50 -35.92
C GLY A 17 -15.11 -14.57 -34.77
N ARG A 18 -14.97 -13.23 -34.78
CA ARG A 18 -15.05 -12.19 -35.84
C ARG A 18 -16.49 -11.88 -36.27
N GLY A 19 -17.17 -10.94 -35.61
CA GLY A 19 -18.54 -10.52 -35.98
C GLY A 19 -19.20 -9.43 -35.11
N ARG A 20 -18.84 -8.15 -35.31
CA ARG A 20 -19.75 -6.98 -35.13
C ARG A 20 -20.15 -6.52 -36.54
N PRO A 21 -21.39 -6.07 -36.83
CA PRO A 21 -21.98 -4.81 -36.35
C PRO A 21 -23.39 -5.00 -35.72
N SER A 22 -23.95 -4.12 -34.88
CA SER A 22 -24.22 -2.67 -35.04
C SER A 22 -25.28 -2.35 -36.12
N GLY A 23 -26.57 -2.41 -35.76
CA GLY A 23 -27.69 -2.07 -36.63
C GLY A 23 -28.59 -0.99 -36.01
N ALA A 24 -28.43 0.26 -36.43
CA ALA A 24 -29.18 1.40 -35.90
C ALA A 24 -30.29 1.88 -36.84
N ARG A 25 -31.50 2.13 -36.32
CA ARG A 25 -32.55 3.07 -36.82
C ARG A 25 -33.66 3.19 -35.76
N ARG A 26 -33.87 4.38 -35.20
CA ARG A 26 -34.83 5.45 -35.60
C ARG A 26 -36.26 5.30 -35.04
N ARG A 27 -36.54 6.16 -34.05
CA ARG A 27 -37.78 6.93 -33.76
C ARG A 27 -38.81 7.06 -34.91
N PRO A 28 -40.07 7.48 -34.62
CA PRO A 28 -40.88 7.33 -33.40
C PRO A 28 -42.37 6.96 -33.68
N GLY A 29 -43.18 6.73 -32.64
CA GLY A 29 -44.64 6.66 -32.77
C GLY A 29 -45.37 6.78 -31.43
N ARG A 30 -46.24 7.80 -31.27
CA ARG A 30 -46.99 8.07 -30.02
C ARG A 30 -48.46 8.32 -30.32
N THR A 31 -49.29 7.27 -30.28
CA THR A 31 -50.76 7.41 -30.20
C THR A 31 -51.42 6.16 -29.62
N GLY A 32 -52.20 6.37 -28.55
CA GLY A 32 -53.35 5.59 -28.09
C GLY A 32 -53.44 4.07 -28.33
N ARG A 33 -53.20 3.30 -27.26
CA ARG A 33 -54.25 2.45 -26.68
C ARG A 33 -54.01 2.18 -25.20
N GLN A 34 -55.08 2.17 -24.42
CA GLN A 34 -55.05 1.69 -23.04
C GLN A 34 -54.92 0.16 -23.09
N ALA A 35 -53.89 -0.36 -22.44
CA ALA A 35 -53.74 -1.79 -22.18
C ALA A 35 -53.48 -1.95 -20.68
N THR A 36 -54.44 -2.53 -19.97
CA THR A 36 -54.33 -2.85 -18.54
C THR A 36 -53.29 -3.94 -18.35
N VAL A 37 -52.04 -3.53 -18.07
CA VAL A 37 -50.97 -4.44 -17.70
C VAL A 37 -51.33 -5.11 -16.37
N ALA A 38 -51.78 -6.37 -16.45
CA ALA A 38 -52.02 -7.19 -15.27
C ALA A 38 -50.70 -7.32 -14.49
N ARG A 39 -50.66 -6.72 -13.30
CA ARG A 39 -49.46 -6.70 -12.46
C ARG A 39 -49.25 -8.07 -11.84
N VAL A 40 -48.44 -8.90 -12.50
CA VAL A 40 -47.98 -10.19 -11.96
C VAL A 40 -47.37 -9.94 -10.56
N PRO A 41 -47.87 -10.60 -9.49
CA PRO A 41 -47.26 -10.51 -8.18
C PRO A 41 -45.85 -11.10 -8.21
N GLY A 42 -44.84 -10.31 -7.83
CA GLY A 42 -43.46 -10.80 -7.77
C GLY A 42 -43.29 -11.82 -6.64
N LEU A 43 -42.87 -13.04 -6.97
CA LEU A 43 -42.57 -14.11 -6.02
C LEU A 43 -41.18 -13.92 -5.37
N ASP A 44 -40.93 -12.74 -4.83
CA ASP A 44 -39.66 -12.39 -4.16
C ASP A 44 -39.91 -11.51 -2.92
N SER A 45 -40.28 -12.16 -1.80
CA SER A 45 -40.48 -11.50 -0.50
C SER A 45 -40.17 -12.42 0.69
N PRO A 46 -38.90 -12.87 0.86
CA PRO A 46 -38.51 -13.81 1.91
C PRO A 46 -38.43 -13.16 3.31
N GLN A 47 -39.56 -12.73 3.88
CA GLN A 47 -39.69 -12.37 5.30
C GLN A 47 -40.98 -12.88 5.97
N GLU A 48 -41.18 -14.20 5.97
CA GLU A 48 -41.78 -14.83 7.17
C GLU A 48 -40.78 -14.72 8.34
N LYS A 49 -40.79 -13.59 9.07
CA LYS A 49 -40.27 -13.57 10.44
C LYS A 49 -41.20 -14.40 11.32
N ARG A 50 -41.06 -15.74 11.26
CA ARG A 50 -41.81 -16.68 12.09
C ARG A 50 -41.72 -16.27 13.55
N ARG A 51 -42.83 -15.72 14.07
CA ARG A 51 -42.93 -15.20 15.43
C ARG A 51 -42.80 -16.36 16.40
N ARG A 52 -41.58 -16.62 16.86
CA ARG A 52 -41.21 -17.84 17.59
C ARG A 52 -41.77 -17.76 19.01
N VAL A 53 -43.00 -18.25 19.19
CA VAL A 53 -43.77 -18.22 20.47
C VAL A 53 -43.25 -19.24 21.49
N VAL A 54 -41.93 -19.30 21.66
CA VAL A 54 -41.25 -20.06 22.70
C VAL A 54 -40.51 -19.05 23.57
N PRO A 55 -41.02 -18.75 24.78
CA PRO A 55 -40.26 -18.03 25.77
C PRO A 55 -39.03 -18.86 26.12
N ARG A 56 -37.87 -18.49 25.57
CA ARG A 56 -36.60 -18.97 26.11
C ARG A 56 -36.43 -18.30 27.47
N PRO A 57 -36.24 -19.03 28.58
CA PRO A 57 -35.79 -18.40 29.81
C PRO A 57 -34.43 -17.77 29.51
N GLY A 58 -34.39 -16.44 29.52
CA GLY A 58 -33.15 -15.69 29.43
C GLY A 58 -32.38 -15.92 30.72
N ILE A 59 -31.45 -16.87 30.71
CA ILE A 59 -30.39 -16.89 31.73
C ILE A 59 -29.62 -15.58 31.51
N ASP A 60 -29.75 -14.63 32.44
CA ASP A 60 -29.31 -13.24 32.26
C ASP A 60 -27.80 -13.14 32.06
N GLN A 61 -27.37 -13.20 30.80
CA GLN A 61 -25.96 -13.34 30.42
C GLN A 61 -25.09 -12.16 30.90
N GLU A 62 -25.70 -11.00 31.18
CA GLU A 62 -25.06 -9.82 31.74
C GLU A 62 -24.96 -9.86 33.28
N ALA A 63 -25.86 -10.57 33.97
CA ALA A 63 -25.72 -10.85 35.41
C ALA A 63 -24.63 -11.91 35.63
N PHE A 64 -24.72 -13.03 34.92
CA PHE A 64 -23.69 -14.09 34.97
C PHE A 64 -22.34 -13.60 34.46
N GLY A 65 -22.28 -12.80 33.39
CA GLY A 65 -21.04 -12.22 32.89
C GLY A 65 -20.29 -11.37 33.92
N ARG A 66 -21.02 -10.51 34.66
CA ARG A 66 -20.44 -9.71 35.75
C ARG A 66 -20.01 -10.55 36.95
N LEU A 67 -20.78 -11.59 37.31
CA LEU A 67 -20.41 -12.55 38.35
C LEU A 67 -19.12 -13.30 37.98
N SER A 68 -19.03 -13.87 36.77
CA SER A 68 -17.84 -14.59 36.29
C SER A 68 -16.61 -13.67 36.19
N GLU A 69 -16.76 -12.42 35.78
CA GLU A 69 -15.65 -11.45 35.73
C GLU A 69 -15.12 -11.11 37.14
N GLY A 70 -16.02 -10.99 38.13
CA GLY A 70 -15.64 -10.88 39.54
C GLY A 70 -14.95 -12.15 40.06
N PHE A 71 -15.51 -13.33 39.79
CA PHE A 71 -14.97 -14.61 40.24
C PHE A 71 -13.59 -14.92 39.66
N ALA A 72 -13.36 -14.60 38.38
CA ALA A 72 -12.07 -14.77 37.72
C ALA A 72 -10.98 -13.89 38.35
N ARG A 73 -11.29 -12.60 38.62
CA ARG A 73 -10.36 -11.71 39.34
C ARG A 73 -10.10 -12.19 40.77
N PHE A 74 -11.12 -12.71 41.45
CA PHE A 74 -11.02 -13.19 42.82
C PHE A 74 -10.14 -14.44 42.93
N MET A 75 -10.40 -15.49 42.14
CA MET A 75 -9.61 -16.73 42.17
C MET A 75 -8.17 -16.56 41.66
N GLY A 76 -7.92 -15.58 40.78
CA GLY A 76 -6.56 -15.24 40.32
C GLY A 76 -5.70 -14.47 41.33
N THR A 77 -6.25 -14.10 42.50
CA THR A 77 -5.57 -13.26 43.50
C THR A 77 -5.12 -14.11 44.70
N PRO A 78 -3.86 -13.99 45.20
CA PRO A 78 -3.36 -14.80 46.33
C PRO A 78 -4.18 -14.61 47.63
N THR A 79 -4.88 -13.48 47.77
CA THR A 79 -5.82 -13.21 48.85
C THR A 79 -6.94 -14.26 48.98
N PHE A 80 -7.36 -14.90 47.88
CA PHE A 80 -8.33 -16.00 47.95
C PHE A 80 -7.79 -17.20 48.74
N LEU A 81 -6.54 -17.58 48.48
CA LEU A 81 -5.86 -18.66 49.22
C LEU A 81 -5.71 -18.30 50.71
N LEU A 82 -5.38 -17.05 51.02
CA LEU A 82 -5.32 -16.58 52.42
C LEU A 82 -6.67 -16.68 53.15
N TYR A 83 -7.78 -16.29 52.50
CA TYR A 83 -9.12 -16.45 53.10
C TYR A 83 -9.51 -17.93 53.27
N MET A 84 -9.25 -18.78 52.28
CA MET A 84 -9.55 -20.22 52.37
C MET A 84 -8.71 -20.92 53.45
N SER A 85 -7.41 -20.64 53.51
CA SER A 85 -6.53 -21.15 54.57
C SER A 85 -6.96 -20.63 55.94
N GLY A 86 -7.31 -19.35 56.05
CA GLY A 86 -7.83 -18.75 57.28
C GLY A 86 -9.12 -19.40 57.77
N PHE A 87 -10.05 -19.71 56.87
CA PHE A 87 -11.29 -20.42 57.19
C PHE A 87 -11.02 -21.86 57.69
N ILE A 88 -10.17 -22.62 57.01
CA ILE A 88 -9.79 -23.99 57.42
C ILE A 88 -9.11 -23.97 58.79
N VAL A 89 -8.15 -23.05 59.00
CA VAL A 89 -7.45 -22.87 60.28
C VAL A 89 -8.43 -22.49 61.38
N ALA A 90 -9.36 -21.56 61.14
CA ALA A 90 -10.39 -21.17 62.12
C ALA A 90 -11.33 -22.33 62.48
N TRP A 91 -11.76 -23.15 61.50
CA TRP A 91 -12.61 -24.32 61.73
C TRP A 91 -11.91 -25.40 62.57
N VAL A 92 -10.63 -25.64 62.29
CA VAL A 92 -9.79 -26.59 63.05
C VAL A 92 -9.53 -26.06 64.46
N LEU A 93 -9.18 -24.78 64.63
CA LEU A 93 -9.02 -24.17 65.96
C LEU A 93 -10.32 -24.24 66.76
N TRP A 94 -11.46 -23.92 66.16
CA TRP A 94 -12.77 -24.00 66.82
C TRP A 94 -13.05 -25.42 67.32
N ASN A 95 -12.96 -26.44 66.46
CA ASN A 95 -13.30 -27.81 66.85
C ASN A 95 -12.26 -28.50 67.75
N THR A 96 -11.01 -28.03 67.78
CA THR A 96 -9.98 -28.54 68.70
C THR A 96 -10.02 -27.86 70.07
N LEU A 97 -10.18 -26.54 70.11
CA LEU A 97 -10.19 -25.74 71.35
C LEU A 97 -11.56 -25.73 72.05
N ALA A 98 -12.66 -26.01 71.34
CA ALA A 98 -13.98 -26.08 71.95
C ALA A 98 -14.07 -27.18 73.02
N PRO A 99 -14.82 -26.95 74.12
CA PRO A 99 -15.24 -27.99 75.05
C PRO A 99 -15.96 -29.14 74.33
N ALA A 100 -15.85 -30.36 74.85
CA ALA A 100 -16.39 -31.56 74.18
C ALA A 100 -17.90 -31.50 73.87
N SER A 101 -18.67 -30.69 74.61
CA SER A 101 -20.10 -30.43 74.39
C SER A 101 -20.42 -29.47 73.23
N LEU A 102 -19.42 -28.79 72.66
CA LEU A 102 -19.56 -27.80 71.59
C LEU A 102 -18.75 -28.14 70.33
N ARG A 103 -18.16 -29.34 70.26
CA ARG A 103 -17.43 -29.84 69.08
C ARG A 103 -18.43 -30.31 68.03
N PHE A 104 -18.53 -29.55 66.94
CA PHE A 104 -19.48 -29.82 65.86
C PHE A 104 -18.92 -30.84 64.85
N ASP A 105 -17.60 -30.88 64.71
CA ASP A 105 -16.87 -31.73 63.77
C ASP A 105 -15.71 -32.44 64.50
N PRO A 106 -15.93 -33.66 65.04
CA PRO A 106 -14.91 -34.42 65.77
C PRO A 106 -13.69 -34.84 64.93
N TYR A 107 -12.73 -35.49 65.57
CA TYR A 107 -11.49 -35.92 64.92
C TYR A 107 -11.77 -36.76 63.66
N ALA A 108 -11.01 -36.49 62.59
CA ALA A 108 -11.26 -36.80 61.17
C ALA A 108 -12.03 -35.72 60.36
N PHE A 109 -12.61 -34.68 60.99
CA PHE A 109 -13.16 -33.48 60.32
C PHE A 109 -14.07 -33.80 59.12
N LEU A 110 -15.06 -34.65 59.35
CA LEU A 110 -15.91 -35.20 58.30
C LEU A 110 -16.83 -34.13 57.69
N PHE A 111 -17.36 -33.19 58.48
CA PHE A 111 -18.17 -32.10 57.94
C PHE A 111 -17.36 -31.16 57.06
N LEU A 112 -16.14 -30.78 57.49
CA LEU A 112 -15.22 -30.01 56.65
C LEU A 112 -14.88 -30.75 55.35
N THR A 113 -14.61 -32.04 55.42
CA THR A 113 -14.27 -32.87 54.24
C THR A 113 -15.45 -33.03 53.26
N LEU A 114 -16.66 -33.20 53.78
CA LEU A 114 -17.89 -33.22 52.97
C LEU A 114 -18.16 -31.85 52.34
N MET A 115 -17.89 -30.75 53.05
CA MET A 115 -18.07 -29.40 52.51
C MET A 115 -17.03 -29.09 51.42
N LEU A 116 -15.75 -29.47 51.59
CA LEU A 116 -14.72 -29.27 50.57
C LEU A 116 -14.97 -30.12 49.31
N SER A 117 -15.42 -31.37 49.46
CA SER A 117 -15.73 -32.22 48.30
C SER A 117 -16.97 -31.73 47.53
N LEU A 118 -18.00 -31.24 48.23
CA LEU A 118 -19.12 -30.52 47.59
C LEU A 118 -18.65 -29.20 46.93
N GLN A 119 -17.72 -28.47 47.55
CA GLN A 119 -17.18 -27.22 47.03
C GLN A 119 -16.39 -27.42 45.73
N ALA A 120 -15.64 -28.51 45.61
CA ALA A 120 -15.01 -28.90 44.35
C ALA A 120 -16.06 -29.32 43.29
N SER A 121 -17.10 -30.06 43.71
CA SER A 121 -18.16 -30.57 42.82
C SER A 121 -18.97 -29.45 42.15
N TYR A 122 -19.43 -28.44 42.91
CA TYR A 122 -20.21 -27.34 42.31
C TYR A 122 -19.37 -26.38 41.46
N ALA A 123 -18.05 -26.36 41.63
CA ALA A 123 -17.16 -25.49 40.86
C ALA A 123 -17.14 -25.87 39.36
N ALA A 124 -17.17 -27.17 39.02
CA ALA A 124 -17.09 -27.62 37.64
C ALA A 124 -18.26 -27.10 36.75
N PRO A 125 -19.55 -27.18 37.15
CA PRO A 125 -20.64 -26.52 36.43
C PRO A 125 -20.47 -25.01 36.24
N LEU A 126 -20.00 -24.28 37.26
CA LEU A 126 -19.80 -22.83 37.17
C LEU A 126 -18.64 -22.47 36.23
N ILE A 127 -17.55 -23.25 36.26
CA ILE A 127 -16.40 -23.10 35.37
C ILE A 127 -16.83 -23.36 33.91
N LEU A 128 -17.59 -24.42 33.65
CA LEU A 128 -18.11 -24.72 32.31
C LEU A 128 -18.99 -23.57 31.76
N LEU A 129 -19.87 -22.98 32.59
CA LEU A 129 -20.69 -21.83 32.16
C LEU A 129 -19.86 -20.55 31.92
N ALA A 130 -18.75 -20.35 32.64
CA ALA A 130 -17.82 -19.25 32.40
C ALA A 130 -17.02 -19.44 31.10
N GLN A 131 -16.48 -20.64 30.89
CA GLN A 131 -15.65 -20.99 29.73
C GLN A 131 -16.36 -20.76 28.39
N ASN A 132 -17.62 -21.19 28.26
CA ASN A 132 -18.42 -20.97 27.04
C ASN A 132 -18.46 -19.48 26.59
N ARG A 133 -18.40 -18.51 27.53
CA ARG A 133 -18.38 -17.07 27.21
C ARG A 133 -16.98 -16.51 26.96
N GLN A 134 -15.94 -17.22 27.36
CA GLN A 134 -14.56 -16.92 26.98
C GLN A 134 -14.33 -17.41 25.55
N ASP A 135 -14.71 -18.65 25.25
CA ASP A 135 -14.65 -19.24 23.90
C ASP A 135 -15.39 -18.37 22.85
N ASP A 136 -16.58 -17.86 23.17
CA ASP A 136 -17.32 -16.93 22.32
C ASP A 136 -16.57 -15.59 22.06
N ARG A 137 -15.92 -15.03 23.10
CA ARG A 137 -15.11 -13.79 22.97
C ARG A 137 -13.86 -14.03 22.16
N ASP A 138 -13.15 -15.11 22.45
CA ASP A 138 -11.87 -15.46 21.83
C ASP A 138 -12.09 -15.81 20.36
N ARG A 139 -13.20 -16.49 20.02
CA ARG A 139 -13.65 -16.68 18.64
C ARG A 139 -13.88 -15.37 17.88
N VAL A 140 -14.52 -14.37 18.51
CA VAL A 140 -14.70 -13.04 17.90
C VAL A 140 -13.36 -12.30 17.77
N SER A 141 -12.44 -12.47 18.72
CA SER A 141 -11.09 -11.91 18.66
C SER A 141 -10.30 -12.50 17.49
N ILE A 142 -10.32 -13.83 17.33
CA ILE A 142 -9.65 -14.55 16.23
C ILE A 142 -10.21 -14.12 14.86
N GLU A 143 -11.53 -13.98 14.73
CA GLU A 143 -12.17 -13.50 13.50
C GLU A 143 -11.77 -12.06 13.17
N GLN A 144 -11.72 -11.16 14.16
CA GLN A 144 -11.23 -9.79 13.96
C GLN A 144 -9.75 -9.74 13.59
N ASP A 145 -8.91 -10.55 14.22
CA ASP A 145 -7.47 -10.58 13.94
C ASP A 145 -7.20 -11.14 12.54
N ARG A 146 -7.93 -12.18 12.13
CA ARG A 146 -7.93 -12.68 10.75
C ARG A 146 -8.28 -11.57 9.74
N GLN A 147 -9.37 -10.83 9.97
CA GLN A 147 -9.77 -9.73 9.09
C GLN A 147 -8.76 -8.57 9.09
N ARG A 148 -7.99 -8.36 10.16
CA ARG A 148 -6.86 -7.42 10.19
C ARG A 148 -5.69 -7.94 9.37
N ALA A 149 -5.32 -9.22 9.51
CA ALA A 149 -4.25 -9.84 8.74
C ALA A 149 -4.54 -9.82 7.23
N GLU A 150 -5.78 -10.11 6.82
CA GLU A 150 -6.21 -10.05 5.42
C GLU A 150 -6.15 -8.61 4.86
N ARG A 151 -6.47 -7.58 5.66
CA ARG A 151 -6.29 -6.17 5.28
C ARG A 151 -4.82 -5.75 5.23
N ASN A 152 -4.03 -6.08 6.25
CA ASN A 152 -2.60 -5.79 6.29
C ASN A 152 -1.85 -6.38 5.08
N LEU A 153 -2.26 -7.58 4.63
CA LEU A 153 -1.73 -8.20 3.42
C LEU A 153 -2.12 -7.40 2.17
N ALA A 154 -3.38 -7.00 2.02
CA ALA A 154 -3.84 -6.17 0.90
C ALA A 154 -3.16 -4.79 0.86
N ASP A 155 -2.98 -4.14 2.02
CA ASP A 155 -2.26 -2.87 2.15
C ASP A 155 -0.77 -3.03 1.80
N THR A 156 -0.16 -4.15 2.21
CA THR A 156 1.23 -4.50 1.85
C THR A 156 1.37 -4.75 0.35
N GLU A 157 0.44 -5.48 -0.27
CA GLU A 157 0.42 -5.65 -1.73
C GLU A 157 0.21 -4.32 -2.46
N TYR A 158 -0.64 -3.44 -1.95
CA TYR A 158 -0.89 -2.12 -2.53
C TYR A 158 0.37 -1.25 -2.47
N LEU A 159 1.00 -1.14 -1.30
CA LEU A 159 2.27 -0.41 -1.14
C LEU A 159 3.39 -1.02 -2.00
N ALA A 160 3.47 -2.34 -2.14
CA ALA A 160 4.43 -2.99 -3.02
C ALA A 160 4.22 -2.64 -4.51
N ARG A 161 2.95 -2.54 -4.96
CA ARG A 161 2.59 -2.11 -6.32
C ARG A 161 2.92 -0.63 -6.55
N GLU A 162 2.60 0.25 -5.61
CA GLU A 162 2.90 1.69 -5.70
C GLU A 162 4.42 1.95 -5.68
N VAL A 163 5.18 1.27 -4.81
CA VAL A 163 6.65 1.36 -4.79
C VAL A 163 7.26 0.82 -6.09
N ALA A 164 6.69 -0.24 -6.70
CA ALA A 164 7.13 -0.72 -8.00
C ALA A 164 6.84 0.28 -9.13
N ALA A 165 5.65 0.91 -9.13
CA ALA A 165 5.29 1.94 -10.10
C ALA A 165 6.17 3.20 -9.96
N LEU A 166 6.37 3.69 -8.73
CA LEU A 166 7.25 4.80 -8.41
C LEU A 166 8.70 4.51 -8.85
N ARG A 167 9.20 3.29 -8.63
CA ARG A 167 10.53 2.86 -9.06
C ARG A 167 10.69 2.88 -10.58
N ILE A 168 9.64 2.57 -11.35
CA ILE A 168 9.64 2.66 -12.81
C ILE A 168 9.67 4.13 -13.24
N ALA A 169 8.77 4.96 -12.71
CA ALA A 169 8.75 6.40 -13.02
C ALA A 169 10.07 7.11 -12.67
N MET A 170 10.69 6.78 -11.53
CA MET A 170 12.02 7.28 -11.15
C MET A 170 13.12 6.80 -12.10
N ARG A 171 13.03 5.58 -12.66
CA ARG A 171 14.04 5.06 -13.59
C ARG A 171 14.08 5.86 -14.88
N ASP A 172 12.92 6.26 -15.40
CA ASP A 172 12.82 7.02 -16.64
C ASP A 172 13.36 8.45 -16.44
N VAL A 173 12.98 9.13 -15.36
CA VAL A 173 13.47 10.47 -15.01
C VAL A 173 14.98 10.48 -14.68
N ALA A 174 15.47 9.45 -13.97
CA ALA A 174 16.89 9.31 -13.63
C ALA A 174 17.73 8.60 -14.72
N THR A 175 17.26 8.59 -15.98
CA THR A 175 18.05 8.05 -17.08
C THR A 175 19.38 8.80 -17.19
N ARG A 176 20.50 8.06 -17.11
CA ARG A 176 21.87 8.61 -17.16
C ARG A 176 22.07 9.58 -18.32
N ASP A 177 21.47 9.28 -19.47
CA ASP A 177 21.63 10.04 -20.70
C ASP A 177 20.77 11.31 -20.74
N PHE A 178 19.67 11.38 -19.97
CA PHE A 178 18.95 12.65 -19.73
C PHE A 178 19.78 13.57 -18.83
N LEU A 179 20.27 13.06 -17.68
CA LEU A 179 21.19 13.81 -16.81
C LEU A 179 22.46 14.27 -17.54
N ARG A 180 22.99 13.44 -18.44
CA ARG A 180 24.13 13.79 -19.30
C ARG A 180 23.77 14.79 -20.40
N GLY A 181 22.53 14.75 -20.90
CA GLY A 181 21.97 15.71 -21.83
C GLY A 181 21.86 17.11 -21.20
N GLU A 182 21.22 17.22 -20.04
CA GLU A 182 21.11 18.46 -19.28
C GLU A 182 22.48 19.00 -18.86
N LEU A 183 23.35 18.16 -18.29
CA LEU A 183 24.73 18.58 -17.96
C LEU A 183 25.50 19.08 -19.18
N ARG A 184 25.31 18.47 -20.36
CA ARG A 184 25.96 18.94 -21.58
C ARG A 184 25.32 20.23 -22.10
N SER A 185 24.01 20.35 -22.08
CA SER A 185 23.27 21.56 -22.45
C SER A 185 23.76 22.77 -21.64
N LEU A 186 23.88 22.61 -20.32
CA LEU A 186 24.41 23.64 -19.40
C LEU A 186 25.88 23.98 -19.65
N VAL A 187 26.72 23.01 -20.04
CA VAL A 187 28.12 23.25 -20.42
C VAL A 187 28.22 23.99 -21.76
N GLU A 188 27.46 23.56 -22.77
CA GLU A 188 27.40 24.19 -24.10
C GLU A 188 26.88 25.64 -24.00
N GLU A 189 25.92 25.91 -23.10
CA GLU A 189 25.44 27.28 -22.82
C GLU A 189 26.53 28.14 -22.15
N LEU A 190 27.31 27.59 -21.21
CA LEU A 190 28.40 28.31 -20.56
C LEU A 190 29.55 28.64 -21.53
N ASP A 191 29.96 27.67 -22.36
CA ASP A 191 31.06 27.87 -23.32
C ASP A 191 30.63 28.83 -24.45
N GLY A 192 29.38 28.72 -24.93
CA GLY A 192 28.80 29.66 -25.91
C GLY A 192 28.66 31.10 -25.39
N ARG A 193 28.43 31.30 -24.08
CA ARG A 193 28.48 32.63 -23.46
C ARG A 193 29.89 33.22 -23.47
N ASP A 194 30.91 32.41 -23.16
CA ASP A 194 32.32 32.82 -23.13
C ASP A 194 32.85 33.09 -24.56
N GLU A 195 32.57 32.22 -25.52
CA GLU A 195 32.81 32.48 -26.96
C GLU A 195 32.14 33.77 -27.44
N GLY A 196 30.87 34.00 -27.08
CA GLY A 196 30.14 35.21 -27.43
C GLY A 196 30.79 36.48 -26.88
N ASP A 197 31.41 36.40 -25.69
CA ASP A 197 32.07 37.55 -25.06
C ASP A 197 33.49 37.78 -25.56
N ARG A 198 34.25 36.71 -25.82
CA ARG A 198 35.50 36.73 -26.60
C ARG A 198 35.27 37.33 -27.99
N GLY A 199 34.14 36.99 -28.62
CA GLY A 199 33.67 37.51 -29.90
C GLY A 199 33.40 39.02 -29.86
N ARG A 200 32.54 39.48 -28.94
CA ARG A 200 32.31 40.92 -28.69
C ARG A 200 33.61 41.68 -28.42
N SER A 201 34.50 41.09 -27.62
CA SER A 201 35.81 41.68 -27.29
C SER A 201 36.80 41.70 -28.46
N ARG A 202 36.66 40.82 -29.46
CA ARG A 202 37.42 40.89 -30.73
C ARG A 202 36.83 41.96 -31.65
N SER A 203 35.51 42.01 -31.79
CA SER A 203 34.82 43.00 -32.64
C SER A 203 34.96 44.43 -32.14
N ARG A 204 35.04 44.66 -30.82
CA ARG A 204 35.43 45.97 -30.26
C ARG A 204 36.84 46.35 -30.69
N ARG A 205 37.84 45.51 -30.43
CA ARG A 205 39.25 45.79 -30.80
C ARG A 205 39.47 45.97 -32.30
N SER A 206 38.72 45.29 -33.17
CA SER A 206 38.83 45.51 -34.61
C SER A 206 38.09 46.77 -35.10
N ALA A 207 37.03 47.22 -34.40
CA ALA A 207 36.43 48.53 -34.63
C ALA A 207 37.34 49.66 -34.13
N GLU A 208 37.90 49.53 -32.92
CA GLU A 208 38.87 50.45 -32.32
C GLU A 208 40.12 50.60 -33.20
N ALA A 209 40.69 49.50 -33.70
CA ALA A 209 41.83 49.52 -34.61
C ALA A 209 41.51 50.21 -35.95
N ARG A 210 40.33 49.95 -36.54
CA ARG A 210 39.89 50.63 -37.77
C ARG A 210 39.61 52.11 -37.54
N GLU A 211 39.15 52.50 -36.36
CA GLU A 211 38.96 53.91 -36.03
C GLU A 211 40.30 54.62 -35.80
N ALA A 212 41.29 53.94 -35.21
CA ALA A 212 42.66 54.44 -35.11
C ALA A 212 43.32 54.60 -36.50
N GLU A 213 43.26 53.58 -37.35
CA GLU A 213 43.71 53.62 -38.75
C GLU A 213 43.03 54.75 -39.54
N ALA A 214 41.71 54.94 -39.35
CA ALA A 214 40.95 56.03 -39.97
C ALA A 214 41.15 57.42 -39.34
N ARG A 215 41.87 57.52 -38.21
CA ARG A 215 42.35 58.78 -37.60
C ARG A 215 43.75 59.09 -38.10
N GLU A 216 44.65 58.11 -38.11
CA GLU A 216 46.00 58.21 -38.67
C GLU A 216 45.98 58.60 -40.16
N ALA A 217 45.09 57.98 -40.95
CA ALA A 217 44.86 58.34 -42.35
C ALA A 217 44.20 59.72 -42.59
N ARG A 218 43.80 60.44 -41.52
CA ARG A 218 43.35 61.85 -41.56
C ARG A 218 44.43 62.82 -41.09
N GLU A 219 45.47 62.31 -40.41
CA GLU A 219 46.59 63.09 -39.86
C GLU A 219 47.79 63.12 -40.84
N ALA A 220 47.84 62.18 -41.79
CA ALA A 220 48.78 62.19 -42.92
C ALA A 220 48.48 63.33 -43.93
N ASP A 221 49.39 64.32 -44.01
CA ASP A 221 49.30 65.48 -44.93
C ASP A 221 49.51 65.04 -46.40
N PRO A 222 48.56 65.31 -47.33
CA PRO A 222 48.60 64.82 -48.71
C PRO A 222 49.57 65.58 -49.64
N ARG A 223 50.81 65.86 -49.20
CA ARG A 223 51.77 66.71 -49.93
C ARG A 223 52.90 66.00 -50.68
N GLU A 224 53.24 64.75 -50.38
CA GLU A 224 54.41 64.08 -50.98
C GLU A 224 54.10 63.19 -52.21
N ALA A 225 52.82 62.98 -52.55
CA ALA A 225 52.41 62.10 -53.67
C ALA A 225 52.57 62.71 -55.08
N ARG A 226 53.63 63.50 -55.34
CA ARG A 226 53.80 64.22 -56.62
C ARG A 226 55.16 64.18 -57.30
N GLU A 227 56.07 63.30 -56.89
CA GLU A 227 57.32 63.09 -57.64
C GLU A 227 57.76 61.61 -57.63
N GLU A 228 57.41 60.87 -58.68
CA GLU A 228 58.36 60.07 -59.48
C GLU A 228 57.69 59.40 -60.70
N ARG A 229 58.38 59.44 -61.85
CA ARG A 229 58.05 58.67 -63.06
C ARG A 229 59.35 58.29 -63.79
N PRO A 230 59.67 56.99 -63.85
CA PRO A 230 60.27 56.42 -65.07
C PRO A 230 59.43 55.23 -65.59
N ARG A 231 58.89 55.31 -66.81
CA ARG A 231 59.48 54.85 -68.10
C ARG A 231 59.23 53.36 -68.40
N ARG A 232 58.71 53.07 -69.59
CA ARG A 232 58.58 51.71 -70.15
C ARG A 232 59.96 51.15 -70.53
N ARG A 233 60.11 49.82 -70.50
CA ARG A 233 60.83 49.08 -71.57
C ARG A 233 59.97 47.90 -72.05
N HIS A 234 60.39 47.27 -73.14
CA HIS A 234 59.64 46.34 -73.99
C HIS A 234 60.25 44.91 -73.90
N GLU A 235 59.63 43.96 -74.62
CA GLU A 235 60.01 42.53 -74.80
C GLU A 235 59.49 41.60 -73.67
N GLY A 236 59.01 40.38 -73.93
CA GLY A 236 58.75 39.67 -75.20
C GLY A 236 57.82 38.44 -74.99
N PRO A 237 57.19 37.87 -76.04
CA PRO A 237 56.11 36.89 -75.89
C PRO A 237 56.54 35.40 -75.98
N GLY A 238 55.81 34.50 -75.33
CA GLY A 238 55.96 33.04 -75.53
C GLY A 238 54.94 32.18 -74.75
N GLY A 239 54.57 31.03 -75.33
CA GLY A 239 53.79 29.95 -74.68
C GLY A 239 52.26 30.05 -74.78
N ARG A 240 51.62 29.01 -75.35
CA ARG A 240 50.18 28.71 -75.20
C ARG A 240 50.04 27.35 -74.43
N PRO A 241 48.90 26.64 -74.32
CA PRO A 241 48.55 25.97 -73.06
C PRO A 241 48.50 24.42 -73.16
N THR A 242 48.14 23.78 -72.05
CA THR A 242 47.57 22.42 -72.04
C THR A 242 46.30 22.38 -71.20
N LEU A 243 45.33 21.60 -71.68
CA LEU A 243 44.13 21.15 -70.95
C LEU A 243 44.34 19.69 -70.51
N GLU A 244 43.24 19.03 -70.11
CA GLU A 244 43.13 17.65 -69.62
C GLU A 244 43.48 17.46 -68.12
N GLY A 245 42.68 16.72 -67.35
CA GLY A 245 41.40 16.07 -67.70
C GLY A 245 40.61 15.62 -66.47
#